data_AF-A0A229R9Z8-F1
#
_entry.id   AF-A0A229R9Z8-F1
#
_cell.length_a   1.000
_cell.length_b   1.000
_cell.length_c   1.000
_cell.angle_alpha   90.00
_cell.angle_beta   90.00
_cell.angle_gamma   90.00
#
_symmetry.space_group_name_H-M   'P 1'
#
loop_
_entity.id
_entity.type
_entity.pdbx_description
1 polymer ?
#
loop_
_entity_poly.entity_id
_entity_poly.type
_entity_poly.pdbx_seq_one_letter_code
_entity_poly.pdbx_strand_id
1 'polypeptide(L)'
;MLAAFHVVGQFVANSPGAPVRCDVSFGNDVTVSGGKLNVTWAVACRWTDDGQLSTEVRDINIQIAIRKNGRVIPPAKTCLPAPSASTTRSHRVNFDGTSGRYDSAMFATVTWNDGYPPISGLFFSNGSIIT
;
A
#
# COMPACT_ATOMS: atom_id res chain seq x y z
N MET A 1 2.17 6.71 -18.24
CA MET A 1 0.81 6.81 -17.64
C MET A 1 1.03 7.06 -16.15
N LEU A 2 0.70 8.26 -15.66
CA LEU A 2 0.76 8.56 -14.21
C LEU A 2 -0.50 7.96 -13.59
N ALA A 3 -0.34 6.97 -12.71
CA ALA A 3 -1.46 6.49 -11.89
C ALA A 3 -1.86 7.62 -10.93
N ALA A 4 -3.11 8.07 -10.99
CA ALA A 4 -3.65 8.96 -9.97
C ALA A 4 -3.79 8.15 -8.66
N PHE A 5 -3.15 8.63 -7.59
CA PHE A 5 -3.20 7.98 -6.28
C PHE A 5 -4.32 8.58 -5.43
N HIS A 6 -5.15 7.74 -4.83
CA HIS A 6 -6.16 8.10 -3.86
C HIS A 6 -5.73 7.66 -2.45
N VAL A 7 -5.83 8.55 -1.46
CA VAL A 7 -5.52 8.24 -0.06
C VAL A 7 -6.68 7.47 0.55
N VAL A 8 -6.43 6.30 1.14
CA VAL A 8 -7.48 5.44 1.74
C VAL A 8 -7.40 5.29 3.24
N GLY A 9 -6.32 5.75 3.83
CA GLY A 9 -6.15 5.60 5.24
C GLY A 9 -4.87 6.20 5.74
N GLN A 10 -4.76 6.16 7.05
CA GLN A 10 -3.61 6.60 7.80
C GLN A 10 -3.47 5.72 9.03
N PHE A 11 -2.26 5.62 9.55
CA PHE A 11 -2.00 5.07 10.87
C PHE A 11 -0.92 5.91 11.53
N VAL A 12 -1.08 6.14 12.83
CA VAL A 12 -0.26 7.07 13.60
C VAL A 12 0.49 6.29 14.67
N ALA A 13 1.77 6.60 14.84
CA ALA A 13 2.59 6.10 15.94
C ALA A 13 3.12 7.26 16.75
N ASN A 14 3.20 7.07 18.07
CA ASN A 14 3.89 8.01 18.95
C ASN A 14 5.37 7.64 18.95
N SER A 15 6.22 8.48 18.35
CA SER A 15 7.66 8.42 18.54
C SER A 15 8.09 9.44 19.61
N PRO A 16 9.32 9.38 20.15
CA PRO A 16 9.77 10.17 21.30
C PRO A 16 9.86 11.67 21.05
N GLY A 17 9.98 12.09 19.79
CA GLY A 17 10.07 13.50 19.41
C GLY A 17 8.72 14.12 19.10
N ALA A 18 7.87 13.39 18.37
CA ALA A 18 6.54 13.81 17.96
C ALA A 18 5.74 12.62 17.40
N PRO A 19 4.42 12.72 17.25
CA PRO A 19 3.66 11.71 16.53
C PRO A 19 4.07 11.66 15.04
N VAL A 20 4.23 10.46 14.50
CA VAL A 20 4.45 10.19 13.07
C VAL A 20 3.16 9.65 12.47
N ARG A 21 2.71 10.26 11.37
CA ARG A 21 1.55 9.83 10.59
C ARG A 21 2.02 9.18 9.29
N CYS A 22 1.59 7.94 9.06
CA CYS A 22 1.81 7.23 7.81
C CYS A 22 0.55 7.28 6.95
N ASP A 23 0.61 8.06 5.86
CA ASP A 23 -0.45 8.13 4.87
C ASP A 23 -0.35 6.97 3.89
N VAL A 24 -1.50 6.35 3.63
CA VAL A 24 -1.63 5.23 2.72
C VAL A 24 -2.44 5.66 1.52
N SER A 25 -1.85 5.49 0.35
CA SER A 25 -2.52 5.74 -0.91
C SER A 25 -2.42 4.55 -1.85
N PHE A 26 -3.40 4.43 -2.72
CA PHE A 26 -3.43 3.43 -3.77
C PHE A 26 -3.64 4.12 -5.12
N GLY A 27 -2.91 3.66 -6.13
CA GLY A 27 -3.12 3.98 -7.53
C GLY A 27 -3.68 2.73 -8.19
N ASN A 28 -5.01 2.71 -8.38
CA ASN A 28 -5.66 1.66 -9.16
C ASN A 28 -5.55 2.02 -10.64
N ASP A 29 -4.49 1.54 -11.28
CA ASP A 29 -4.55 1.31 -12.72
C ASP A 29 -5.01 -0.15 -12.92
N VAL A 30 -6.30 -0.40 -12.68
CA VAL A 30 -6.95 -1.66 -13.10
C VAL A 30 -7.16 -1.59 -14.62
N THR A 31 -6.12 -1.20 -15.35
CA THR A 31 -6.09 -1.34 -16.79
C THR A 31 -5.95 -2.84 -17.05
N VAL A 32 -6.99 -3.43 -17.64
CA VAL A 32 -6.88 -4.73 -18.32
C VAL A 32 -6.03 -4.51 -19.59
N SER A 33 -4.75 -4.21 -19.40
CA SER A 33 -3.80 -4.05 -20.50
C SER A 33 -3.14 -5.40 -20.75
N GLY A 34 -3.53 -6.07 -21.83
CA GLY A 34 -2.99 -7.38 -22.20
C GLY A 34 -3.37 -8.52 -21.25
N GLY A 35 -4.57 -8.48 -20.66
CA GLY A 35 -5.08 -9.57 -19.81
C GLY A 35 -4.46 -9.64 -18.42
N LYS A 36 -4.04 -8.50 -17.86
CA LYS A 36 -3.46 -8.43 -16.51
C LYS A 36 -4.13 -7.34 -15.69
N LEU A 37 -4.27 -7.57 -14.40
CA LEU A 37 -4.64 -6.54 -13.43
C LEU A 37 -3.39 -6.01 -12.75
N ASN A 38 -3.23 -4.70 -12.70
CA ASN A 38 -2.13 -4.05 -11.99
C ASN A 38 -2.68 -3.24 -10.82
N VAL A 39 -1.96 -3.23 -9.72
CA VAL A 39 -2.26 -2.38 -8.57
C VAL A 39 -0.97 -1.79 -8.05
N THR A 40 -1.02 -0.51 -7.67
CA THR A 40 0.10 0.17 -7.03
C THR A 40 -0.34 0.74 -5.69
N TRP A 41 0.45 0.53 -4.65
CA TRP A 41 0.25 1.10 -3.33
C TRP A 41 1.47 1.94 -2.95
N ALA A 42 1.23 3.02 -2.22
CA ALA A 42 2.26 3.89 -1.70
C ALA A 42 1.99 4.21 -0.23
N VAL A 43 3.07 4.27 0.55
CA VAL A 43 3.05 4.68 1.94
C VAL A 43 4.08 5.78 2.11
N ALA A 44 3.70 6.85 2.82
CA ALA A 44 4.62 7.92 3.22
C ALA A 44 4.37 8.27 4.69
N CYS A 45 5.42 8.18 5.49
CA CYS A 45 5.39 8.49 6.92
C CYS A 45 6.02 9.86 7.17
N ARG A 46 5.26 10.74 7.80
CA ARG A 46 5.60 12.14 8.02
C ARG A 46 5.45 12.51 9.48
N TRP A 47 6.25 13.46 9.94
CA TRP A 47 6.00 14.09 11.23
C TRP A 47 4.70 14.87 11.20
N THR A 48 3.98 14.88 12.32
CA THR A 48 2.66 15.54 12.41
C THR A 48 2.73 17.05 12.63
N ASP A 49 3.87 17.57 13.06
CA ASP A 49 4.14 18.98 13.32
C ASP A 49 4.48 19.76 12.05
N ASP A 50 5.36 19.23 11.19
CA ASP A 50 5.87 19.93 10.01
C ASP A 50 5.49 19.27 8.66
N GLY A 51 4.96 18.04 8.69
CA GLY A 51 4.59 17.27 7.50
C GLY A 51 5.78 16.75 6.68
N GLN A 52 7.02 16.90 7.16
CA GLN A 52 8.21 16.37 6.51
C GLN A 52 8.30 14.86 6.67
N LEU A 53 9.02 14.19 5.76
CA LEU A 53 9.25 12.74 5.88
C LEU A 53 10.02 12.45 7.17
N SER A 54 9.52 11.46 7.94
CA SER A 54 10.11 11.14 9.24
C SER A 54 11.47 10.48 9.10
N THR A 55 12.46 10.98 9.83
CA THR A 55 13.79 10.38 9.92
C THR A 55 13.85 9.16 10.83
N GLU A 56 12.82 8.88 11.61
CA GLU A 56 12.77 7.74 12.53
C GLU A 56 12.36 6.44 11.85
N VAL A 57 11.74 6.54 10.67
CA VAL A 57 11.36 5.36 9.90
C VAL A 57 12.61 4.75 9.29
N ARG A 58 12.93 3.53 9.71
CA ARG A 58 13.99 2.72 9.13
C ARG A 58 13.53 2.09 7.84
N ASP A 59 12.48 1.27 7.91
CA ASP A 59 11.99 0.52 6.76
C ASP A 59 10.46 0.52 6.67
N ILE A 60 9.96 0.48 5.44
CA ILE A 60 8.56 0.19 5.13
C ILE A 60 8.49 -1.09 4.29
N ASN A 61 7.79 -2.09 4.82
CA ASN A 61 7.43 -3.30 4.10
C ASN A 61 5.97 -3.21 3.62
N ILE A 62 5.72 -3.61 2.37
CA ILE A 62 4.39 -3.62 1.75
C ILE A 62 4.12 -5.01 1.18
N GLN A 63 3.02 -5.62 1.60
CA GLN A 63 2.44 -6.80 0.99
C GLN A 63 1.19 -6.40 0.22
N ILE A 64 1.07 -6.86 -1.03
CA ILE A 64 -0.03 -6.51 -1.92
C ILE A 64 -0.75 -7.78 -2.37
N ALA A 65 -2.07 -7.75 -2.33
CA ALA A 65 -2.94 -8.79 -2.85
C ALA A 65 -4.08 -8.18 -3.69
N ILE A 66 -4.56 -8.93 -4.67
CA ILE A 66 -5.81 -8.64 -5.38
C ILE A 66 -6.85 -9.64 -4.91
N ARG A 67 -8.08 -9.20 -4.68
CA ARG A 67 -9.20 -10.01 -4.23
C ARG A 67 -10.29 -9.98 -5.28
N LYS A 68 -10.81 -11.15 -5.66
CA LYS A 68 -12.02 -11.29 -6.48
C LYS A 68 -13.15 -11.78 -5.61
N ASN A 69 -14.27 -11.04 -5.55
CA ASN A 69 -15.43 -11.39 -4.74
C ASN A 69 -15.06 -11.76 -3.29
N GLY A 70 -14.15 -10.99 -2.69
CA GLY A 70 -13.66 -11.17 -1.33
C GLY A 70 -12.56 -12.22 -1.13
N ARG A 71 -12.21 -13.03 -2.14
CA ARG A 71 -11.14 -14.05 -2.05
C ARG A 71 -9.85 -13.55 -2.69
N VAL A 72 -8.71 -13.76 -2.03
CA VAL A 72 -7.38 -13.43 -2.58
C VAL A 72 -7.13 -14.25 -3.84
N ILE A 73 -6.68 -13.58 -4.91
CA ILE A 73 -6.15 -14.18 -6.13
C ILE A 73 -4.65 -14.37 -5.91
N PRO A 74 -4.15 -15.61 -5.80
CA PRO A 74 -2.72 -15.85 -5.64
C PRO A 74 -1.94 -15.53 -6.92
N PRO A 75 -0.63 -15.22 -6.81
CA PRO A 75 0.12 -15.06 -5.57
C PRO A 75 -0.09 -13.66 -4.96
N ALA A 76 -0.18 -13.56 -3.63
CA ALA A 76 0.08 -12.28 -2.97
C ALA A 76 1.59 -11.98 -3.06
N LYS A 77 1.95 -10.71 -3.23
CA LYS A 77 3.35 -10.29 -3.35
C LYS A 77 3.80 -9.55 -2.11
N THR A 78 4.76 -10.12 -1.41
CA THR A 78 5.58 -9.40 -0.44
C THR A 78 6.65 -8.63 -1.19
N CYS A 79 6.73 -7.32 -0.96
CA CYS A 79 7.80 -6.50 -1.50
C CYS A 79 8.96 -6.46 -0.52
N LEU A 80 10.19 -6.28 -1.01
CA LEU A 80 11.33 -6.07 -0.12
C LEU A 80 11.12 -4.79 0.70
N PRO A 81 11.50 -4.79 2.00
CA PRO A 81 11.52 -3.59 2.82
C PRO A 81 12.29 -2.49 2.08
N ALA A 82 11.72 -1.28 2.04
CA ALA A 82 12.40 -0.11 1.54
C ALA A 82 12.99 0.65 2.73
N PRO A 83 14.31 0.85 2.81
CA PRO A 83 14.94 1.64 3.87
C PRO A 83 14.69 3.13 3.63
N SER A 84 13.44 3.56 3.82
CA SER A 84 12.95 4.89 3.48
C SER A 84 11.62 5.16 4.18
N ALA A 85 11.41 6.40 4.60
CA ALA A 85 10.15 6.90 5.14
C ALA A 85 9.02 7.00 4.10
N SER A 86 9.31 6.72 2.84
CA SER A 86 8.31 6.57 1.79
C SER A 86 8.66 5.48 0.80
N THR A 87 7.65 4.76 0.32
CA THR A 87 7.85 3.73 -0.71
C THR A 87 6.60 3.53 -1.54
N THR A 88 6.81 3.16 -2.80
CA THR A 88 5.76 2.79 -3.75
C THR A 88 6.06 1.40 -4.28
N ARG A 89 5.03 0.55 -4.34
CA ARG A 89 5.13 -0.85 -4.75
C ARG A 89 3.96 -1.25 -5.62
N SER A 90 4.26 -2.04 -6.66
CA SER A 90 3.24 -2.54 -7.59
C SER A 90 3.22 -4.06 -7.66
N HIS A 91 2.03 -4.60 -7.89
CA HIS A 91 1.78 -6.00 -8.09
C HIS A 91 0.84 -6.22 -9.27
N ARG A 92 1.13 -7.23 -10.08
CA ARG A 92 0.39 -7.57 -11.30
C ARG A 92 0.02 -9.04 -11.27
N VAL A 93 -1.25 -9.34 -11.57
CA VAL A 93 -1.78 -10.71 -11.67
C VAL A 93 -2.46 -10.93 -13.01
N ASN A 94 -2.64 -12.20 -13.38
CA ASN A 94 -3.42 -12.56 -14.55
C ASN A 94 -4.89 -12.20 -14.34
N PHE A 95 -5.48 -11.53 -15.32
CA PHE A 95 -6.92 -11.34 -15.39
C PHE A 95 -7.53 -12.56 -16.09
N ASP A 96 -8.57 -13.13 -15.50
CA ASP A 96 -9.26 -14.32 -16.02
C ASP A 96 -10.34 -13.99 -17.07
N GLY A 97 -10.47 -12.72 -17.46
CA GLY A 97 -11.41 -12.29 -18.49
C GLY A 97 -12.85 -12.15 -18.01
N THR A 98 -13.12 -12.29 -16.71
CA THR A 98 -14.49 -12.25 -16.18
C THR A 98 -14.82 -10.93 -15.50
N SER A 99 -16.04 -10.45 -15.74
CA SER A 99 -16.60 -9.33 -14.97
C SER A 99 -16.74 -9.69 -13.48
N GLY A 100 -16.59 -8.69 -12.62
CA GLY A 100 -16.75 -8.89 -11.19
C GLY A 100 -16.15 -7.77 -10.33
N ARG A 101 -16.27 -7.95 -9.02
CA ARG A 101 -15.64 -7.05 -8.04
C ARG A 101 -14.20 -7.50 -7.82
N TYR A 102 -13.27 -6.60 -8.14
CA TYR A 102 -11.84 -6.77 -7.92
C TYR A 102 -11.36 -5.71 -6.95
N ASP A 103 -11.19 -6.10 -5.70
CA ASP A 103 -10.65 -5.23 -4.67
C ASP A 103 -9.13 -5.43 -4.60
N SER A 104 -8.41 -4.38 -4.26
CA SER A 104 -6.99 -4.52 -3.90
C SER A 104 -6.84 -4.41 -2.39
N ALA A 105 -5.90 -5.18 -1.85
CA ALA A 105 -5.60 -5.23 -0.43
C ALA A 105 -4.10 -5.01 -0.23
N MET A 106 -3.77 -4.29 0.83
CA MET A 106 -2.40 -4.00 1.19
C MET A 106 -2.21 -4.11 2.69
N PHE A 107 -1.15 -4.80 3.10
CA PHE A 107 -0.66 -4.79 4.46
C PHE A 107 0.70 -4.09 4.50
N ALA A 108 0.80 -3.04 5.32
CA ALA A 108 2.02 -2.30 5.52
C ALA A 108 2.58 -2.58 6.92
N THR A 109 3.90 -2.66 7.03
CA THR A 109 4.62 -2.65 8.30
C THR A 109 5.71 -1.59 8.24
N VAL A 110 5.79 -0.78 9.28
CA VAL A 110 6.81 0.26 9.43
C VAL A 110 7.68 -0.10 10.62
N THR A 111 8.99 -0.13 10.40
CA THR A 111 10.00 -0.36 11.44
C THR A 111 10.84 0.89 11.66
N TRP A 112 11.30 1.07 12.88
CA TRP A 112 11.96 2.30 13.35
C TRP A 112 13.47 2.14 13.51
N ASN A 113 14.22 3.25 13.48
CA ASN A 113 15.67 3.26 13.60
C ASN A 113 16.18 2.92 15.01
N ASP A 114 15.36 3.14 16.02
CA ASP A 114 15.64 3.04 17.46
C ASP A 114 15.06 1.78 18.13
N GLY A 115 14.46 0.88 17.35
CA GLY A 115 13.94 -0.40 17.87
C GLY A 115 12.56 -0.33 18.52
N TYR A 116 11.78 0.74 18.31
CA TYR A 116 10.37 0.74 18.72
C TYR A 116 9.55 -0.42 18.12
N PRO A 117 8.45 -0.83 18.77
CA PRO A 117 7.53 -1.81 18.22
C PRO A 117 7.08 -1.39 16.81
N PRO A 118 7.15 -2.30 15.82
CA PRO A 118 6.67 -2.00 14.48
C PRO A 118 5.19 -1.65 14.52
N ILE A 119 4.79 -0.67 13.71
CA ILE A 119 3.37 -0.41 13.46
C ILE A 119 2.94 -1.08 12.17
N SER A 120 1.69 -1.53 12.11
CA SER A 120 1.15 -2.16 10.92
C SER A 120 -0.30 -1.80 10.69
N GLY A 121 -0.73 -1.90 9.43
CA GLY A 121 -2.10 -1.61 9.05
C GLY A 121 -2.51 -2.40 7.81
N LEU A 122 -3.79 -2.77 7.76
CA LEU A 122 -4.41 -3.46 6.64
C LEU A 122 -5.40 -2.51 5.95
N PHE A 123 -5.23 -2.34 4.63
CA PHE A 123 -5.97 -1.39 3.82
C PHE A 123 -6.60 -2.09 2.63
N PHE A 124 -7.78 -1.63 2.22
CA PHE A 124 -8.51 -2.14 1.08
C PHE A 124 -8.94 -0.99 0.18
N SER A 125 -8.81 -1.19 -1.13
CA SER A 125 -9.40 -0.32 -2.14
C SER A 125 -10.42 -1.10 -2.94
N ASN A 126 -11.67 -0.64 -2.98
CA ASN A 126 -12.69 -1.30 -3.78
C ASN A 126 -12.48 -1.00 -5.27
N GLY A 127 -12.67 -2.01 -6.11
CA GLY A 127 -12.65 -1.86 -7.56
C GLY A 127 -13.70 -2.76 -8.22
N SER A 128 -14.28 -2.29 -9.31
CA SER A 128 -15.22 -3.06 -10.13
C SER A 128 -14.71 -3.09 -11.56
N ILE A 129 -14.67 -4.27 -12.15
CA ILE A 129 -14.38 -4.45 -13.59
C ILE A 129 -15.68 -4.88 -14.25
N ILE A 130 -16.10 -4.09 -15.23
CA ILE A 130 -17.20 -4.40 -16.14
C ILE A 130 -16.57 -4.54 -17.52
N THR A 131 -16.69 -5.73 -18.12
CA THR A 131 -16.20 -6.06 -19.46
C THR A 131 -17.32 -5.99 -20.47
#